data_AF-E0NTY6-F1
#
_entry.id   AF-E0NTY6-F1
#
_cell.length_a   1.000
_cell.length_b   1.000
_cell.length_c   1.000
_cell.angle_alpha   90.00
_cell.angle_beta   90.00
_cell.angle_gamma   90.00
#
_symmetry.space_group_name_H-M   'P 1'
#
loop_
_entity.id
_entity.type
_entity.pdbx_description
1 polymer ?
#
loop_
_entity_poly.entity_id
_entity_poly.type
_entity_poly.pdbx_seq_one_letter_code
_entity_poly.pdbx_strand_id
1 'polypeptide(L)'
;MIRFRDVTTADKDLIQQFTLYGERQNCDLSFANIISWRFNYNTQFAIVDDYLVFRFYIGRHLAYMMPIPRPKEREDGTLKVVPCDECSVNVIRTIRNDATAMGHPFLMMGVCNYMVDLIEQAFPDTFDMKPDRDFADYIYTREKLINLSGKKLQSKRNHINKFKSLYPNYEYKPLTPELIPECLKLEQEWRQVSKGDNAQDEELSGELRSMTRAFNRWERLGLSGGTIFVENKLVAFTYGCPINQSTFDVCVEKADVSYEGAFTIINQEFVKHLPSQYIYINREEDMGEEGLRRAKLSYKPDILLEKNVVMERHPLASFEDQERIKNETRDLWRLVFKDPEPFIELYFNRVYTGESNYTCQINGRVVAALQALPYTLLYHGNEVKTVYISGVSTHPDMRNQDIGNNLMKQVHFNLYHKEVIFSALIPAEPWLYGWYAKCGYAERITCTPPPEGVESMSFAEFDAWQRQKMCILLHDETGYDIIQEDLRLHLEPSSSANQPIQGMIRVINARAALELYAAHHPSTACLLRVTDDRDIPLNNAYYIISEGHVQQTDEPFADAKRLTIGQLADFLFADKQAEMNLMLN
;
A
#
# COMPACT_ATOMS: atom_id res chain seq x y z
N MET A 1 16.88 -7.58 -11.54
CA MET A 1 15.69 -7.27 -10.72
C MET A 1 14.68 -6.55 -11.60
N ILE A 2 13.39 -6.83 -11.41
CA ILE A 2 12.36 -6.21 -12.26
C ILE A 2 12.22 -4.75 -11.84
N ARG A 3 12.25 -3.83 -12.81
CA ARG A 3 12.06 -2.40 -12.54
C ARG A 3 10.57 -2.11 -12.46
N PHE A 4 10.01 -2.31 -11.27
CA PHE A 4 8.65 -1.91 -10.95
C PHE A 4 8.54 -0.41 -10.80
N ARG A 5 7.40 0.14 -11.24
CA ARG A 5 7.01 1.51 -10.95
C ARG A 5 5.59 1.54 -10.40
N ASP A 6 5.32 2.54 -9.59
CA ASP A 6 3.98 2.78 -9.04
C ASP A 6 2.94 2.94 -10.16
N VAL A 7 1.79 2.28 -10.04
CA VAL A 7 0.70 2.49 -10.99
C VAL A 7 0.06 3.87 -10.75
N THR A 8 -0.12 4.64 -11.82
CA THR A 8 -0.79 5.94 -11.80
C THR A 8 -1.88 6.03 -12.86
N THR A 9 -2.73 7.06 -12.80
CA THR A 9 -3.75 7.28 -13.84
C THR A 9 -3.16 7.54 -15.22
N ALA A 10 -1.88 7.96 -15.31
CA ALA A 10 -1.21 8.17 -16.59
C ALA A 10 -0.83 6.86 -17.29
N ASP A 11 -0.83 5.74 -16.56
CA ASP A 11 -0.47 4.42 -17.10
C ASP A 11 -1.67 3.69 -17.73
N LYS A 12 -2.85 4.35 -17.78
CA LYS A 12 -4.11 3.76 -18.25
C LYS A 12 -3.96 3.13 -19.63
N ASP A 13 -3.55 3.90 -20.62
CA ASP A 13 -3.48 3.43 -22.00
C ASP A 13 -2.49 2.27 -22.16
N LEU A 14 -1.35 2.33 -21.44
CA LEU A 14 -0.36 1.26 -21.45
C LEU A 14 -0.91 -0.03 -20.83
N ILE A 15 -1.53 0.04 -19.64
CA ILE A 15 -2.11 -1.14 -18.98
C ILE A 15 -3.25 -1.72 -19.82
N GLN A 16 -4.09 -0.85 -20.38
CA GLN A 16 -5.24 -1.25 -21.19
C GLN A 16 -4.85 -1.85 -22.55
N GLN A 17 -3.63 -1.64 -23.06
CA GLN A 17 -3.11 -2.43 -24.18
C GLN A 17 -3.05 -3.94 -23.87
N PHE A 18 -2.89 -4.32 -22.60
CA PHE A 18 -2.85 -5.71 -22.16
C PHE A 18 -4.23 -6.19 -21.70
N THR A 19 -4.93 -5.40 -20.88
CA THR A 19 -6.19 -5.84 -20.28
C THR A 19 -7.36 -5.71 -21.26
N LEU A 20 -7.52 -4.58 -21.96
CA LEU A 20 -8.70 -4.39 -22.81
C LEU A 20 -8.76 -5.37 -23.97
N TYR A 21 -7.61 -5.61 -24.59
CA TYR A 21 -7.47 -6.50 -25.75
C TYR A 21 -7.12 -7.94 -25.37
N GLY A 22 -7.06 -8.25 -24.07
CA GLY A 22 -6.90 -9.60 -23.55
C GLY A 22 -8.24 -10.31 -23.33
N GLU A 23 -8.18 -11.58 -22.95
CA GLU A 23 -9.39 -12.40 -22.72
C GLU A 23 -9.74 -12.55 -21.23
N ARG A 24 -8.91 -12.01 -20.32
CA ARG A 24 -9.13 -12.09 -18.88
C ARG A 24 -10.38 -11.29 -18.48
N GLN A 25 -11.15 -11.85 -17.55
CA GLN A 25 -12.41 -11.25 -17.07
C GLN A 25 -12.39 -10.95 -15.56
N ASN A 26 -11.24 -11.07 -14.91
CA ASN A 26 -11.05 -10.78 -13.49
C ASN A 26 -11.26 -9.28 -13.19
N CYS A 27 -12.08 -8.95 -12.18
CA CYS A 27 -12.30 -7.58 -11.68
C CYS A 27 -11.02 -6.87 -11.20
N ASP A 28 -10.01 -7.59 -10.73
CA ASP A 28 -8.70 -7.05 -10.30
C ASP A 28 -7.96 -6.36 -11.46
N LEU A 29 -8.34 -6.66 -12.71
CA LEU A 29 -7.76 -6.07 -13.92
C LEU A 29 -8.52 -4.85 -14.43
N SER A 30 -9.64 -4.52 -13.80
CA SER A 30 -10.33 -3.25 -13.97
C SER A 30 -9.39 -2.11 -13.59
N PHE A 31 -9.17 -1.16 -14.52
CA PHE A 31 -8.26 -0.04 -14.26
C PHE A 31 -8.75 0.84 -13.09
N ALA A 32 -10.07 0.85 -12.85
CA ALA A 32 -10.64 1.50 -11.68
C ALA A 32 -10.12 0.86 -10.38
N ASN A 33 -10.24 -0.46 -10.27
CA ASN A 33 -9.80 -1.21 -9.08
C ASN A 33 -8.30 -1.12 -8.83
N ILE A 34 -7.49 -1.23 -9.89
CA ILE A 34 -6.02 -1.09 -9.78
C ILE A 34 -5.63 0.25 -9.13
N ILE A 35 -6.31 1.36 -9.49
CA ILE A 35 -5.98 2.70 -8.98
C ILE A 35 -6.67 3.01 -7.65
N SER A 36 -7.94 2.62 -7.50
CA SER A 36 -8.74 2.93 -6.32
C SER A 36 -8.20 2.21 -5.09
N TRP A 37 -7.83 0.93 -5.22
CA TRP A 37 -7.29 0.11 -4.14
C TRP A 37 -5.78 0.22 -3.92
N ARG A 38 -5.07 0.99 -4.74
CA ARG A 38 -3.62 1.20 -4.59
C ARG A 38 -3.20 1.67 -3.19
N PHE A 39 -4.07 2.36 -2.44
CA PHE A 39 -3.74 2.78 -1.07
C PHE A 39 -3.54 1.58 -0.12
N ASN A 40 -4.24 0.47 -0.36
CA ASN A 40 -4.19 -0.73 0.46
C ASN A 40 -3.06 -1.64 0.01
N TYR A 41 -2.93 -1.79 -1.31
CA TYR A 41 -2.06 -2.78 -1.93
C TYR A 41 -0.70 -2.23 -2.37
N ASN A 42 -0.51 -0.91 -2.40
CA ASN A 42 0.68 -0.24 -2.93
C ASN A 42 1.06 -0.74 -4.33
N THR A 43 0.06 -0.98 -5.18
CA THR A 43 0.22 -1.63 -6.48
C THR A 43 1.25 -0.93 -7.37
N GLN A 44 2.16 -1.75 -7.89
CA GLN A 44 3.19 -1.39 -8.86
C GLN A 44 3.08 -2.31 -10.07
N PHE A 45 3.67 -1.89 -11.19
CA PHE A 45 3.71 -2.70 -12.39
C PHE A 45 5.05 -2.61 -13.14
N ALA A 46 5.31 -3.60 -13.98
CA ALA A 46 6.42 -3.65 -14.92
C ALA A 46 6.00 -4.40 -16.19
N ILE A 47 6.73 -4.19 -17.28
CA ILE A 47 6.64 -5.03 -18.47
C ILE A 47 7.88 -5.93 -18.51
N VAL A 48 7.68 -7.24 -18.54
CA VAL A 48 8.74 -8.27 -18.54
C VAL A 48 8.45 -9.23 -19.68
N ASP A 49 9.34 -9.32 -20.68
CA ASP A 49 9.20 -10.20 -21.85
C ASP A 49 7.84 -10.12 -22.56
N ASP A 50 7.29 -8.90 -22.73
CA ASP A 50 5.93 -8.64 -23.25
C ASP A 50 4.77 -9.12 -22.35
N TYR A 51 5.02 -9.29 -21.06
CA TYR A 51 3.98 -9.49 -20.05
C TYR A 51 3.87 -8.29 -19.14
N LEU A 52 2.64 -7.84 -18.90
CA LEU A 52 2.31 -6.93 -17.83
C LEU A 52 2.29 -7.71 -16.51
N VAL A 53 3.15 -7.30 -15.59
CA VAL A 53 3.28 -7.88 -14.25
C VAL A 53 2.86 -6.84 -13.23
N PHE A 54 1.94 -7.21 -12.33
CA PHE A 54 1.62 -6.42 -11.14
C PHE A 54 2.28 -7.02 -9.90
N ARG A 55 2.72 -6.14 -9.01
CA ARG A 55 3.24 -6.46 -7.68
C ARG A 55 2.55 -5.59 -6.65
N PHE A 56 2.16 -6.17 -5.53
CA PHE A 56 1.40 -5.51 -4.47
C PHE A 56 1.61 -6.19 -3.12
N TYR A 57 1.10 -5.59 -2.04
CA TYR A 57 1.16 -6.14 -0.69
C TYR A 57 -0.22 -6.50 -0.19
N ILE A 58 -0.42 -7.75 0.26
CA ILE A 58 -1.60 -8.15 1.02
C ILE A 58 -1.21 -8.24 2.48
N GLY A 59 -1.68 -7.28 3.28
CA GLY A 59 -1.15 -7.05 4.61
C GLY A 59 0.35 -6.77 4.53
N ARG A 60 1.16 -7.71 5.04
CA ARG A 60 2.63 -7.62 5.04
C ARG A 60 3.32 -8.47 3.98
N HIS A 61 2.55 -9.22 3.17
CA HIS A 61 3.11 -10.19 2.24
C HIS A 61 3.17 -9.63 0.83
N LEU A 62 4.34 -9.70 0.20
CA LEU A 62 4.52 -9.32 -1.21
C LEU A 62 3.87 -10.35 -2.11
N ALA A 63 2.98 -9.90 -2.98
CA ALA A 63 2.22 -10.71 -3.91
C ALA A 63 2.36 -10.20 -5.33
N TYR A 64 2.13 -11.09 -6.30
CA TYR A 64 2.11 -10.78 -7.72
C TYR A 64 0.78 -11.21 -8.32
N MET A 65 0.30 -10.48 -9.32
CA MET A 65 -0.80 -10.98 -10.16
C MET A 65 -0.22 -11.93 -11.19
N MET A 66 -0.98 -12.95 -11.58
CA MET A 66 -0.67 -13.77 -12.76
C MET A 66 -0.29 -12.86 -13.95
N PRO A 67 0.91 -13.01 -14.54
CA PRO A 67 1.35 -12.16 -15.64
C PRO A 67 0.36 -12.15 -16.81
N ILE A 68 0.17 -10.98 -17.40
CA ILE A 68 -0.81 -10.76 -18.47
C ILE A 68 -0.04 -10.55 -19.78
N PRO A 69 -0.14 -11.47 -20.75
CA PRO A 69 0.57 -11.34 -22.01
C PRO A 69 0.03 -10.17 -22.84
N ARG A 70 0.92 -9.54 -23.62
CA ARG A 70 0.53 -8.59 -24.66
C ARG A 70 -0.27 -9.33 -25.75
N PRO A 71 -1.49 -8.89 -26.08
CA PRO A 71 -2.24 -9.40 -27.22
C PRO A 71 -1.49 -9.12 -28.53
N LYS A 72 -1.55 -10.07 -29.46
CA LYS A 72 -0.91 -9.98 -30.80
C LYS A 72 -1.98 -9.81 -31.86
N GLU A 73 -1.65 -9.06 -32.91
CA GLU A 73 -2.52 -8.89 -34.07
C GLU A 73 -2.62 -10.20 -34.86
N ARG A 74 -3.84 -10.56 -35.22
CA ARG A 74 -4.17 -11.73 -36.04
C ARG A 74 -4.34 -11.31 -37.50
N GLU A 75 -4.35 -12.28 -38.41
CA GLU A 75 -4.54 -12.03 -39.85
C GLU A 75 -5.85 -11.29 -40.17
N ASP A 76 -6.87 -11.42 -39.32
CA ASP A 76 -8.16 -10.74 -39.45
C ASP A 76 -8.18 -9.32 -38.83
N GLY A 77 -7.03 -8.81 -38.37
CA GLY A 77 -6.89 -7.51 -37.73
C GLY A 77 -7.35 -7.46 -36.27
N THR A 78 -7.76 -8.58 -35.67
CA THR A 78 -8.12 -8.64 -34.25
C THR A 78 -6.88 -8.79 -33.36
N LEU A 79 -6.88 -8.16 -32.19
CA LEU A 79 -5.87 -8.38 -31.16
C LEU A 79 -6.32 -9.51 -30.25
N LYS A 80 -5.51 -10.58 -30.15
CA LYS A 80 -5.78 -11.71 -29.25
C LYS A 80 -4.51 -12.24 -28.63
N VAL A 81 -4.65 -12.82 -27.44
CA VAL A 81 -3.58 -13.61 -26.83
C VAL A 81 -3.50 -14.96 -27.57
N VAL A 82 -2.29 -15.47 -27.77
CA VAL A 82 -2.11 -16.85 -28.25
C VAL A 82 -2.18 -17.77 -27.03
N PRO A 83 -2.96 -18.88 -27.05
CA PRO A 83 -3.09 -19.74 -25.88
C PRO A 83 -1.76 -20.20 -25.26
N CYS A 84 -0.73 -20.47 -26.09
CA CYS A 84 0.61 -20.83 -25.62
C CYS A 84 1.36 -19.69 -24.91
N ASP A 85 0.97 -18.45 -25.16
CA ASP A 85 1.55 -17.26 -24.55
C ASP A 85 0.81 -16.86 -23.26
N GLU A 86 -0.28 -17.54 -22.87
CA GLU A 86 -1.03 -17.19 -21.66
C GLU A 86 -0.25 -17.39 -20.37
N CYS A 87 0.73 -18.30 -20.37
CA CYS A 87 1.59 -18.60 -19.23
C CYS A 87 3.05 -18.63 -19.65
N SER A 88 3.84 -17.63 -19.24
CA SER A 88 5.29 -17.63 -19.44
C SER A 88 6.03 -18.15 -18.21
N VAL A 89 6.60 -19.35 -18.34
CA VAL A 89 7.48 -19.97 -17.33
C VAL A 89 8.65 -19.06 -16.96
N ASN A 90 9.24 -18.37 -17.95
CA ASN A 90 10.35 -17.45 -17.71
C ASN A 90 9.92 -16.24 -16.90
N VAL A 91 8.76 -15.64 -17.19
CA VAL A 91 8.25 -14.51 -16.41
C VAL A 91 7.89 -14.94 -14.99
N ILE A 92 7.24 -16.09 -14.81
CA ILE A 92 6.96 -16.66 -13.48
C ILE A 92 8.26 -16.85 -12.68
N ARG A 93 9.30 -17.41 -13.30
CA ARG A 93 10.63 -17.55 -12.66
C ARG A 93 11.22 -16.19 -12.29
N THR A 94 11.10 -15.18 -13.16
CA THR A 94 11.62 -13.84 -12.89
C THR A 94 10.91 -13.16 -11.73
N ILE A 95 9.57 -13.24 -11.65
CA ILE A 95 8.81 -12.66 -10.52
C ILE A 95 9.02 -13.41 -9.21
N ARG A 96 9.23 -14.73 -9.27
CA ARG A 96 9.63 -15.53 -8.10
C ARG A 96 10.98 -15.08 -7.57
N ASN A 97 11.97 -14.92 -8.44
CA ASN A 97 13.28 -14.40 -8.07
C ASN A 97 13.20 -12.97 -7.51
N ASP A 98 12.29 -12.14 -8.02
CA ASP A 98 12.02 -10.80 -7.47
C ASP A 98 11.46 -10.89 -6.04
N ALA A 99 10.51 -11.79 -5.78
CA ALA A 99 9.96 -12.01 -4.43
C ALA A 99 11.04 -12.45 -3.43
N THR A 100 11.87 -13.42 -3.82
CA THR A 100 13.01 -13.87 -3.03
C THR A 100 14.00 -12.74 -2.79
N ALA A 101 14.27 -11.91 -3.80
CA ALA A 101 15.18 -10.78 -3.67
C ALA A 101 14.69 -9.70 -2.70
N MET A 102 13.39 -9.66 -2.46
CA MET A 102 12.71 -8.77 -1.53
C MET A 102 12.48 -9.43 -0.15
N GLY A 103 13.00 -10.64 0.07
CA GLY A 103 12.87 -11.36 1.35
C GLY A 103 11.46 -11.90 1.62
N HIS A 104 10.65 -12.10 0.59
CA HIS A 104 9.28 -12.62 0.73
C HIS A 104 9.13 -14.00 0.08
N PRO A 105 8.40 -14.94 0.72
CA PRO A 105 7.94 -16.15 0.03
C PRO A 105 7.16 -15.77 -1.21
N PHE A 106 7.30 -16.55 -2.29
CA PHE A 106 6.57 -16.24 -3.51
C PHE A 106 5.07 -16.49 -3.31
N LEU A 107 4.29 -15.46 -3.61
CA LEU A 107 2.83 -15.49 -3.63
C LEU A 107 2.35 -14.90 -4.95
N MET A 108 1.59 -15.68 -5.70
CA MET A 108 0.94 -15.23 -6.94
C MET A 108 -0.56 -15.50 -6.90
N MET A 109 -1.35 -14.53 -7.37
CA MET A 109 -2.81 -14.55 -7.31
C MET A 109 -3.45 -14.34 -8.67
N GLY A 110 -4.77 -14.60 -8.74
CA GLY A 110 -5.55 -14.43 -9.96
C GLY A 110 -5.26 -15.49 -11.02
N VAL A 111 -4.79 -16.68 -10.61
CA VAL A 111 -4.43 -17.76 -11.52
C VAL A 111 -5.68 -18.56 -11.89
N CYS A 112 -6.08 -18.55 -13.15
CA CYS A 112 -7.24 -19.33 -13.60
C CYS A 112 -6.99 -20.84 -13.50
N ASN A 113 -8.03 -21.63 -13.22
CA ASN A 113 -7.93 -23.08 -13.00
C ASN A 113 -7.14 -23.84 -14.09
N TYR A 114 -7.35 -23.52 -15.37
CA TYR A 114 -6.68 -24.22 -16.47
C TYR A 114 -5.15 -23.98 -16.53
N MET A 115 -4.63 -22.99 -15.78
CA MET A 115 -3.20 -22.68 -15.74
C MET A 115 -2.46 -23.48 -14.68
N VAL A 116 -3.17 -24.08 -13.73
CA VAL A 116 -2.59 -24.85 -12.62
C VAL A 116 -1.73 -26.00 -13.17
N ASP A 117 -2.25 -26.76 -14.13
CA ASP A 117 -1.53 -27.88 -14.74
C ASP A 117 -0.26 -27.42 -15.49
N LEU A 118 -0.33 -26.27 -16.18
CA LEU A 118 0.82 -25.70 -16.89
C LEU A 118 1.93 -25.27 -15.92
N ILE A 119 1.54 -24.68 -14.79
CA ILE A 119 2.48 -24.24 -13.75
C ILE A 119 3.11 -25.45 -13.07
N GLU A 120 2.33 -26.45 -12.68
CA GLU A 120 2.86 -27.68 -12.04
C GLU A 120 3.82 -28.43 -12.98
N GLN A 121 3.50 -28.51 -14.28
CA GLN A 121 4.39 -29.15 -15.24
C GLN A 121 5.73 -28.42 -15.38
N ALA A 122 5.72 -27.09 -15.31
CA ALA A 122 6.92 -26.26 -15.45
C ALA A 122 7.74 -26.13 -14.15
N PHE A 123 7.08 -26.26 -13.00
CA PHE A 123 7.64 -26.12 -11.65
C PHE A 123 7.19 -27.28 -10.76
N PRO A 124 7.60 -28.53 -11.06
CA PRO A 124 7.14 -29.70 -10.33
C PRO A 124 7.53 -29.59 -8.86
N ASP A 125 6.59 -29.93 -7.97
CA ASP A 125 6.80 -29.96 -6.51
C ASP A 125 7.27 -28.63 -5.90
N THR A 126 7.01 -27.51 -6.58
CA THR A 126 7.48 -26.18 -6.13
C THR A 126 6.39 -25.39 -5.40
N PHE A 127 5.13 -25.50 -5.84
CA PHE A 127 4.05 -24.64 -5.35
C PHE A 127 2.87 -25.41 -4.76
N ASP A 128 2.21 -24.80 -3.78
CA ASP A 128 0.87 -25.14 -3.36
C ASP A 128 -0.12 -24.21 -4.07
N MET A 129 -1.07 -24.81 -4.79
CA MET A 129 -2.04 -24.09 -5.62
C MET A 129 -3.45 -24.51 -5.24
N LYS A 130 -4.29 -23.54 -4.87
CA LYS A 130 -5.70 -23.82 -4.54
C LYS A 130 -6.60 -22.66 -4.95
N PRO A 131 -7.85 -22.93 -5.36
CA PRO A 131 -8.83 -21.89 -5.59
C PRO A 131 -9.19 -21.25 -4.25
N ASP A 132 -9.42 -19.94 -4.28
CA ASP A 132 -10.02 -19.22 -3.15
C ASP A 132 -11.45 -18.83 -3.49
N ARG A 133 -12.40 -19.47 -2.80
CA ARG A 133 -13.83 -19.28 -3.07
C ARG A 133 -14.29 -17.88 -2.70
N ASP A 134 -13.70 -17.26 -1.68
CA ASP A 134 -14.15 -15.97 -1.17
C ASP A 134 -13.83 -14.85 -2.17
N PHE A 135 -12.83 -15.05 -3.03
CA PHE A 135 -12.40 -14.13 -4.10
C PHE A 135 -12.83 -14.55 -5.52
N ALA A 136 -13.79 -15.47 -5.64
CA ALA A 136 -14.32 -15.86 -6.94
C ALA A 136 -15.29 -14.80 -7.51
N ASP A 137 -15.10 -14.39 -8.76
CA ASP A 137 -15.93 -13.36 -9.38
C ASP A 137 -17.25 -13.93 -9.89
N TYR A 138 -18.30 -13.13 -9.79
CA TYR A 138 -19.62 -13.44 -10.30
C TYR A 138 -19.87 -12.73 -11.63
N ILE A 139 -19.87 -13.49 -12.73
CA ILE A 139 -20.05 -12.95 -14.07
C ILE A 139 -21.40 -13.39 -14.64
N TYR A 140 -22.11 -12.42 -15.21
CA TYR A 140 -23.44 -12.59 -15.80
C TYR A 140 -23.43 -12.12 -17.24
N THR A 141 -24.24 -12.75 -18.07
CA THR A 141 -24.59 -12.20 -19.38
C THR A 141 -25.44 -10.94 -19.22
N ARG A 142 -25.13 -9.92 -20.02
CA ARG A 142 -25.87 -8.65 -20.07
C ARG A 142 -27.38 -8.89 -20.26
N GLU A 143 -27.74 -9.75 -21.21
CA GLU A 143 -29.14 -10.08 -21.50
C GLU A 143 -29.87 -10.65 -20.28
N LYS A 144 -29.21 -11.47 -19.47
CA LYS A 144 -29.78 -12.04 -18.25
C LYS A 144 -30.10 -10.96 -17.24
N LEU A 145 -29.21 -9.98 -17.03
CA LEU A 145 -29.44 -8.90 -16.07
C LEU A 145 -30.49 -7.88 -16.56
N ILE A 146 -30.60 -7.68 -17.88
CA ILE A 146 -31.64 -6.81 -18.46
C ILE A 146 -33.01 -7.47 -18.39
N ASN A 147 -33.15 -8.69 -18.91
CA ASN A 147 -34.45 -9.33 -19.09
C ASN A 147 -34.92 -10.07 -17.84
N LEU A 148 -33.96 -10.51 -17.01
CA LEU A 148 -34.18 -11.34 -15.83
C LEU A 148 -35.12 -12.50 -16.14
N SER A 149 -34.98 -13.16 -17.29
CA SER A 149 -35.95 -14.12 -17.82
C SER A 149 -35.90 -15.47 -17.08
N GLY A 150 -36.97 -16.26 -17.22
CA GLY A 150 -37.06 -17.61 -16.67
C GLY A 150 -37.58 -17.71 -15.22
N LYS A 151 -37.92 -18.94 -14.79
CA LYS A 151 -38.56 -19.20 -13.49
C LYS A 151 -37.64 -18.87 -12.30
N LYS A 152 -36.32 -19.12 -12.43
CA LYS A 152 -35.34 -18.91 -11.35
C LYS A 152 -35.13 -17.43 -10.97
N LEU A 153 -35.46 -16.50 -11.88
CA LEU A 153 -35.30 -15.05 -11.67
C LEU A 153 -36.64 -14.31 -11.45
N GLN A 154 -37.75 -15.05 -11.25
CA GLN A 154 -39.07 -14.46 -11.03
C GLN A 154 -39.09 -13.52 -9.81
N SER A 155 -38.37 -13.85 -8.74
CA SER A 155 -38.29 -12.98 -7.55
C SER A 155 -37.68 -11.61 -7.87
N LYS A 156 -36.64 -11.54 -8.72
CA LYS A 156 -36.03 -10.28 -9.17
C LYS A 156 -36.99 -9.43 -9.99
N ARG A 157 -37.75 -10.05 -10.91
CA ARG A 157 -38.82 -9.36 -11.64
C ARG A 157 -39.90 -8.82 -10.70
N ASN A 158 -40.26 -9.58 -9.66
CA ASN A 158 -41.23 -9.12 -8.66
C ASN A 158 -40.71 -7.88 -7.90
N HIS A 159 -39.43 -7.85 -7.50
CA HIS A 159 -38.84 -6.67 -6.87
C HIS A 159 -38.86 -5.44 -7.78
N ILE A 160 -38.53 -5.60 -9.07
CA ILE A 160 -38.61 -4.50 -10.05
C ILE A 160 -40.05 -4.00 -10.21
N ASN A 161 -41.00 -4.92 -10.40
CA ASN A 161 -42.40 -4.54 -10.57
C ASN A 161 -42.95 -3.82 -9.33
N LYS A 162 -42.55 -4.29 -8.14
CA LYS A 162 -42.93 -3.65 -6.88
C LYS A 162 -42.31 -2.26 -6.74
N PHE A 163 -41.01 -2.10 -7.02
CA PHE A 163 -40.35 -0.80 -7.03
C PHE A 163 -41.06 0.18 -7.97
N LYS A 164 -41.32 -0.23 -9.22
CA LYS A 164 -42.04 0.58 -10.22
C LYS A 164 -43.46 0.93 -9.81
N SER A 165 -44.14 0.05 -9.08
CA SER A 165 -45.48 0.30 -8.56
C SER A 165 -45.48 1.28 -7.37
N LEU A 166 -44.47 1.21 -6.50
CA LEU A 166 -44.34 2.09 -5.35
C LEU A 166 -43.85 3.49 -5.76
N TYR A 167 -42.97 3.55 -6.77
CA TYR A 167 -42.30 4.77 -7.21
C TYR A 167 -42.48 4.97 -8.72
N PRO A 168 -43.70 5.22 -9.21
CA PRO A 168 -43.99 5.28 -10.65
C PRO A 168 -43.24 6.40 -11.39
N ASN A 169 -42.84 7.45 -10.67
CA ASN A 169 -42.10 8.61 -11.21
C ASN A 169 -40.60 8.55 -10.87
N TYR A 170 -40.04 7.37 -10.63
CA TYR A 170 -38.59 7.26 -10.44
C TYR A 170 -37.84 7.68 -11.71
N GLU A 171 -36.66 8.26 -11.54
CA GLU A 171 -35.82 8.69 -12.66
C GLU A 171 -34.48 7.97 -12.60
N TYR A 172 -34.07 7.38 -13.73
CA TYR A 172 -32.69 6.98 -13.92
C TYR A 172 -31.91 8.15 -14.53
N LYS A 173 -30.76 8.49 -13.94
CA LYS A 173 -29.83 9.48 -14.51
C LYS A 173 -28.43 8.88 -14.60
N PRO A 174 -27.68 9.10 -15.70
CA PRO A 174 -26.25 8.80 -15.72
C PRO A 174 -25.55 9.47 -14.54
N LEU A 175 -24.64 8.76 -13.88
CA LEU A 175 -23.82 9.36 -12.82
C LEU A 175 -22.80 10.28 -13.48
N THR A 176 -22.91 11.57 -13.21
CA THR A 176 -21.95 12.60 -13.65
C THR A 176 -21.18 13.12 -12.43
N PRO A 177 -20.02 13.79 -12.63
CA PRO A 177 -19.24 14.33 -11.52
C PRO A 177 -20.01 15.26 -10.58
N GLU A 178 -21.03 15.97 -11.07
CA GLU A 178 -21.88 16.87 -10.29
C GLU A 178 -22.76 16.12 -9.26
N LEU A 179 -23.04 14.83 -9.50
CA LEU A 179 -23.84 13.98 -8.61
C LEU A 179 -23.00 13.25 -7.56
N ILE A 180 -21.66 13.31 -7.64
CA ILE A 180 -20.75 12.65 -6.69
C ILE A 180 -21.03 13.08 -5.23
N PRO A 181 -21.24 14.38 -4.90
CA PRO A 181 -21.55 14.79 -3.54
C PRO A 181 -22.82 14.13 -2.99
N GLU A 182 -23.85 13.94 -3.81
CA GLU A 182 -25.08 13.25 -3.41
C GLU A 182 -24.87 11.74 -3.20
N CYS A 183 -24.02 11.11 -4.01
CA CYS A 183 -23.65 9.70 -3.84
C CYS A 183 -22.89 9.47 -2.52
N LEU A 184 -21.94 10.36 -2.20
CA LEU A 184 -21.20 10.33 -0.93
C LEU A 184 -22.12 10.55 0.27
N LYS A 185 -23.09 11.47 0.14
CA LYS A 185 -24.09 11.70 1.17
C LYS A 185 -24.96 10.46 1.42
N LEU A 186 -25.42 9.79 0.36
CA LEU A 186 -26.20 8.55 0.50
C LEU A 186 -25.39 7.47 1.24
N GLU A 187 -24.12 7.29 0.88
CA GLU A 187 -23.23 6.33 1.55
C GLU A 187 -23.06 6.69 3.05
N GLN A 188 -22.94 7.97 3.38
CA GLN A 188 -22.83 8.44 4.76
C GLN A 188 -24.11 8.16 5.57
N GLU A 189 -25.29 8.44 4.99
CA GLU A 189 -26.58 8.13 5.61
C GLU A 189 -26.73 6.63 5.89
N TRP A 190 -26.34 5.78 4.93
CA TRP A 190 -26.39 4.33 5.08
C TRP A 190 -25.50 3.82 6.23
N ARG A 191 -24.31 4.40 6.41
CA ARG A 191 -23.38 4.04 7.49
C ARG A 191 -23.96 4.33 8.87
N GLN A 192 -24.57 5.49 9.05
CA GLN A 192 -25.17 5.89 10.33
C GLN A 192 -26.31 4.93 10.73
N VAL A 193 -27.12 4.50 9.76
CA VAL A 193 -28.26 3.60 10.01
C VAL A 193 -27.81 2.15 10.26
N SER A 194 -26.75 1.70 9.59
CA SER A 194 -26.36 0.28 9.59
C SER A 194 -25.54 -0.16 10.81
N LYS A 195 -24.89 0.76 11.54
CA LYS A 195 -23.88 0.39 12.56
C LYS A 195 -24.18 0.76 14.02
N GLY A 196 -25.02 1.74 14.32
CA GLY A 196 -25.11 2.27 15.70
C GLY A 196 -23.74 2.73 16.26
N ASP A 197 -23.68 3.17 17.52
CA ASP A 197 -22.53 3.89 18.10
C ASP A 197 -21.23 3.07 18.33
N ASN A 198 -21.12 1.82 17.86
CA ASN A 198 -19.93 0.96 18.07
C ASN A 198 -19.22 0.64 16.74
N ALA A 199 -18.58 1.65 16.14
CA ALA A 199 -17.80 1.45 14.91
C ALA A 199 -16.36 1.00 15.24
N GLN A 200 -16.04 -0.26 14.96
CA GLN A 200 -14.69 -0.63 14.48
C GLN A 200 -14.67 -0.45 12.95
N ASP A 201 -13.67 0.30 12.47
CA ASP A 201 -13.70 1.15 11.27
C ASP A 201 -12.87 0.64 10.08
N GLU A 202 -12.26 -0.56 10.12
CA GLU A 202 -11.19 -0.88 9.16
C GLU A 202 -11.68 -1.25 7.74
N GLU A 203 -12.67 -2.12 7.58
CA GLU A 203 -13.05 -2.62 6.24
C GLU A 203 -13.92 -1.63 5.44
N LEU A 204 -14.86 -0.95 6.12
CA LEU A 204 -15.72 0.09 5.53
C LEU A 204 -15.00 1.42 5.28
N SER A 205 -13.88 1.69 5.97
CA SER A 205 -13.00 2.79 5.59
C SER A 205 -12.25 2.47 4.29
N GLY A 206 -11.84 1.22 4.09
CA GLY A 206 -11.25 0.74 2.85
C GLY A 206 -12.15 0.96 1.62
N GLU A 207 -13.40 0.50 1.69
CA GLU A 207 -14.38 0.68 0.61
C GLU A 207 -14.66 2.17 0.33
N LEU A 208 -14.88 2.99 1.37
CA LEU A 208 -15.10 4.43 1.20
C LEU A 208 -13.91 5.10 0.53
N ARG A 209 -12.70 4.73 0.95
CA ARG A 209 -11.46 5.28 0.44
C ARG A 209 -11.26 4.90 -1.01
N SER A 210 -11.56 3.65 -1.37
CA SER A 210 -11.58 3.18 -2.77
C SER A 210 -12.57 4.00 -3.60
N MET A 211 -13.81 4.14 -3.12
CA MET A 211 -14.88 4.87 -3.81
C MET A 211 -14.55 6.36 -3.99
N THR A 212 -14.15 7.04 -2.93
CA THR A 212 -13.76 8.46 -2.98
C THR A 212 -12.57 8.67 -3.91
N ARG A 213 -11.61 7.73 -3.96
CA ARG A 213 -10.48 7.80 -4.90
C ARG A 213 -10.92 7.62 -6.35
N ALA A 214 -11.91 6.76 -6.60
CA ALA A 214 -12.50 6.53 -7.91
C ALA A 214 -13.25 7.78 -8.40
N PHE A 215 -14.13 8.34 -7.55
CA PHE A 215 -14.87 9.58 -7.80
C PHE A 215 -13.97 10.78 -8.11
N ASN A 216 -12.92 11.01 -7.32
CA ASN A 216 -11.95 12.08 -7.56
C ASN A 216 -11.16 11.93 -8.87
N ARG A 217 -11.26 10.79 -9.53
CA ARG A 217 -10.55 10.46 -10.78
C ARG A 217 -11.51 9.99 -11.86
N TRP A 218 -12.80 10.35 -11.77
CA TRP A 218 -13.88 9.86 -12.62
C TRP A 218 -13.50 9.76 -14.10
N GLU A 219 -13.12 10.89 -14.71
CA GLU A 219 -12.73 10.96 -16.12
C GLU A 219 -11.43 10.22 -16.40
N ARG A 220 -10.42 10.38 -15.54
CA ARG A 220 -9.09 9.76 -15.71
C ARG A 220 -9.16 8.23 -15.66
N LEU A 221 -10.06 7.67 -14.87
CA LEU A 221 -10.33 6.24 -14.81
C LEU A 221 -11.26 5.77 -15.93
N GLY A 222 -12.00 6.69 -16.58
CA GLY A 222 -13.01 6.36 -17.57
C GLY A 222 -14.19 5.62 -16.95
N LEU A 223 -14.60 6.04 -15.76
CA LEU A 223 -15.74 5.46 -15.07
C LEU A 223 -17.03 5.79 -15.81
N SER A 224 -18.00 4.89 -15.71
CA SER A 224 -19.38 5.11 -16.10
C SER A 224 -20.27 4.63 -14.97
N GLY A 225 -21.38 5.33 -14.73
CA GLY A 225 -22.28 4.99 -13.64
C GLY A 225 -23.71 5.42 -13.90
N GLY A 226 -24.58 5.02 -12.98
CA GLY A 226 -25.99 5.34 -13.00
C GLY A 226 -26.50 5.67 -11.60
N THR A 227 -27.60 6.38 -11.55
CA THR A 227 -28.29 6.78 -10.33
C THR A 227 -29.80 6.57 -10.47
N ILE A 228 -30.48 6.35 -9.34
CA ILE A 228 -31.94 6.31 -9.26
C ILE A 228 -32.39 7.43 -8.32
N PHE A 229 -33.34 8.22 -8.78
CA PHE A 229 -34.01 9.26 -8.00
C PHE A 229 -35.46 8.88 -7.76
N VAL A 230 -35.95 9.16 -6.56
CA VAL A 230 -37.37 9.11 -6.18
C VAL A 230 -37.71 10.43 -5.51
N GLU A 231 -38.71 11.16 -6.03
CA GLU A 231 -39.11 12.48 -5.50
C GLU A 231 -37.92 13.46 -5.36
N ASN A 232 -37.05 13.51 -6.37
CA ASN A 232 -35.80 14.28 -6.39
C ASN A 232 -34.75 13.92 -5.32
N LYS A 233 -34.95 12.84 -4.56
CA LYS A 233 -33.92 12.27 -3.66
C LYS A 233 -33.16 11.17 -4.39
N LEU A 234 -31.83 11.21 -4.37
CA LEU A 234 -30.99 10.09 -4.81
C LEU A 234 -31.16 8.92 -3.82
N VAL A 235 -31.59 7.76 -4.32
CA VAL A 235 -31.85 6.56 -3.50
C VAL A 235 -30.97 5.37 -3.86
N ALA A 236 -30.30 5.39 -5.01
CA ALA A 236 -29.33 4.38 -5.39
C ALA A 236 -28.34 4.92 -6.40
N PHE A 237 -27.11 4.39 -6.39
CA PHE A 237 -26.11 4.62 -7.41
C PHE A 237 -25.23 3.40 -7.65
N THR A 238 -24.61 3.37 -8.81
CA THR A 238 -23.62 2.36 -9.18
C THR A 238 -22.61 2.96 -10.16
N TYR A 239 -21.39 2.42 -10.18
CA TYR A 239 -20.42 2.73 -11.21
C TYR A 239 -19.46 1.56 -11.44
N GLY A 240 -18.74 1.63 -12.55
CA GLY A 240 -17.61 0.77 -12.81
C GLY A 240 -16.90 1.14 -14.10
N CYS A 241 -16.10 0.23 -14.64
CA CYS A 241 -15.41 0.44 -15.91
C CYS A 241 -15.10 -0.89 -16.65
N PRO A 242 -14.63 -0.84 -17.90
CA PRO A 242 -14.33 -2.05 -18.66
C PRO A 242 -13.13 -2.82 -18.11
N ILE A 243 -13.26 -4.14 -18.02
CA ILE A 243 -12.13 -5.07 -17.80
C ILE A 243 -11.49 -5.40 -19.15
N ASN A 244 -12.34 -5.78 -20.12
CA ASN A 244 -11.94 -6.05 -21.49
C ASN A 244 -12.97 -5.56 -22.52
N GLN A 245 -12.74 -5.78 -23.82
CA GLN A 245 -13.66 -5.35 -24.90
C GLN A 245 -15.11 -5.84 -24.73
N SER A 246 -15.32 -6.95 -24.01
CA SER A 246 -16.61 -7.64 -23.87
C SER A 246 -17.12 -7.76 -22.44
N THR A 247 -16.31 -7.40 -21.43
CA THR A 247 -16.64 -7.53 -20.02
C THR A 247 -16.58 -6.17 -19.33
N PHE A 248 -17.69 -5.75 -18.75
CA PHE A 248 -17.78 -4.56 -17.91
C PHE A 248 -17.79 -4.94 -16.43
N ASP A 249 -17.01 -4.24 -15.62
CA ASP A 249 -16.97 -4.39 -14.17
C ASP A 249 -17.96 -3.46 -13.48
N VAL A 250 -18.70 -3.97 -12.51
CA VAL A 250 -19.56 -3.16 -11.64
C VAL A 250 -18.89 -3.12 -10.27
N CYS A 251 -18.03 -2.11 -10.06
CA CYS A 251 -17.18 -2.00 -8.89
C CYS A 251 -17.96 -1.67 -7.62
N VAL A 252 -19.00 -0.84 -7.73
CA VAL A 252 -19.81 -0.42 -6.57
C VAL A 252 -21.28 -0.37 -6.96
N GLU A 253 -22.14 -0.84 -6.05
CA GLU A 253 -23.59 -0.71 -6.12
C GLU A 253 -24.11 -0.39 -4.71
N LYS A 254 -24.72 0.77 -4.53
CA LYS A 254 -25.25 1.26 -3.25
C LYS A 254 -26.70 1.70 -3.40
N ALA A 255 -27.51 1.42 -2.39
CA ALA A 255 -28.91 1.82 -2.37
C ALA A 255 -29.44 1.97 -0.94
N ASP A 256 -30.38 2.90 -0.77
CA ASP A 256 -31.17 3.07 0.45
C ASP A 256 -32.11 1.87 0.63
N VAL A 257 -31.89 1.10 1.69
CA VAL A 257 -32.65 -0.13 2.00
C VAL A 257 -34.10 0.15 2.38
N SER A 258 -34.47 1.39 2.69
CA SER A 258 -35.87 1.78 2.92
C SER A 258 -36.70 1.77 1.62
N TYR A 259 -36.05 1.80 0.44
CA TYR A 259 -36.70 1.74 -0.85
C TYR A 259 -36.71 0.30 -1.38
N GLU A 260 -37.83 -0.39 -1.20
CA GLU A 260 -37.93 -1.80 -1.55
C GLU A 260 -37.73 -2.04 -3.06
N GLY A 261 -36.65 -2.78 -3.39
CA GLY A 261 -36.27 -3.10 -4.76
C GLY A 261 -35.20 -2.17 -5.36
N ALA A 262 -34.72 -1.16 -4.62
CA ALA A 262 -33.73 -0.19 -5.09
C ALA A 262 -32.46 -0.84 -5.68
N PHE A 263 -31.86 -1.82 -4.99
CA PHE A 263 -30.72 -2.59 -5.53
C PHE A 263 -31.03 -3.33 -6.84
N THR A 264 -32.26 -3.86 -6.99
CA THR A 264 -32.61 -4.62 -8.19
C THR A 264 -32.88 -3.70 -9.37
N ILE A 265 -33.49 -2.53 -9.13
CA ILE A 265 -33.78 -1.57 -10.21
C ILE A 265 -32.51 -0.85 -10.69
N ILE A 266 -31.61 -0.40 -9.80
CA ILE A 266 -30.35 0.24 -10.22
C ILE A 266 -29.50 -0.74 -11.03
N ASN A 267 -29.44 -2.01 -10.62
CA ASN A 267 -28.71 -3.05 -11.35
C ASN A 267 -29.23 -3.20 -12.78
N GLN A 268 -30.55 -3.35 -12.95
CA GLN A 268 -31.15 -3.54 -14.26
C GLN A 268 -31.01 -2.27 -15.13
N GLU A 269 -31.33 -1.09 -14.58
CA GLU A 269 -31.28 0.16 -15.34
C GLU A 269 -29.86 0.49 -15.79
N PHE A 270 -28.85 0.34 -14.91
CA PHE A 270 -27.47 0.59 -15.31
C PHE A 270 -27.03 -0.33 -16.45
N VAL A 271 -27.29 -1.64 -16.35
CA VAL A 271 -26.90 -2.58 -17.40
C VAL A 271 -27.60 -2.29 -18.73
N LYS A 272 -28.87 -1.82 -18.73
CA LYS A 272 -29.56 -1.39 -19.96
C LYS A 272 -28.85 -0.23 -20.66
N HIS A 273 -28.28 0.70 -19.91
CA HIS A 273 -27.66 1.91 -20.43
C HIS A 273 -26.17 1.75 -20.78
N LEU A 274 -25.52 0.66 -20.36
CA LEU A 274 -24.16 0.34 -20.80
C LEU A 274 -24.10 0.09 -22.32
N PRO A 275 -22.97 0.32 -23.00
CA PRO A 275 -22.77 -0.08 -24.39
C PRO A 275 -23.04 -1.58 -24.64
N SER A 276 -23.66 -1.91 -25.76
CA SER A 276 -24.06 -3.29 -26.10
C SER A 276 -22.90 -4.25 -26.36
N GLN A 277 -21.70 -3.72 -26.63
CA GLN A 277 -20.46 -4.50 -26.79
C GLN A 277 -20.10 -5.31 -25.54
N TYR A 278 -20.53 -4.87 -24.35
CA TYR A 278 -20.29 -5.59 -23.10
C TYR A 278 -21.31 -6.72 -22.96
N ILE A 279 -20.90 -7.91 -23.41
CA ILE A 279 -21.68 -9.15 -23.35
C ILE A 279 -21.73 -9.67 -21.91
N TYR A 280 -20.66 -9.48 -21.16
CA TYR A 280 -20.51 -9.93 -19.79
C TYR A 280 -20.45 -8.76 -18.81
N ILE A 281 -21.07 -8.95 -17.65
CA ILE A 281 -21.05 -8.05 -16.51
C ILE A 281 -20.42 -8.79 -15.35
N ASN A 282 -19.20 -8.40 -14.96
CA ASN A 282 -18.58 -8.86 -13.74
C ASN A 282 -19.10 -8.00 -12.58
N ARG A 283 -19.54 -8.65 -11.50
CA ARG A 283 -20.02 -7.97 -10.28
C ARG A 283 -19.16 -8.32 -9.07
N GLU A 284 -17.89 -8.61 -9.28
CA GLU A 284 -16.84 -8.88 -8.28
C GLU A 284 -17.15 -10.07 -7.34
N GLU A 285 -16.35 -10.23 -6.29
CA GLU A 285 -16.37 -11.32 -5.32
C GLU A 285 -17.27 -11.10 -4.10
N ASP A 286 -17.59 -12.17 -3.36
CA ASP A 286 -18.43 -12.06 -2.16
C ASP A 286 -17.65 -11.87 -0.85
N MET A 287 -16.31 -11.90 -0.89
CA MET A 287 -15.41 -11.70 0.26
C MET A 287 -15.67 -12.63 1.44
N GLY A 288 -16.34 -13.77 1.21
CA GLY A 288 -16.75 -14.69 2.27
C GLY A 288 -18.01 -14.26 3.03
N GLU A 289 -18.60 -13.11 2.71
CA GLU A 289 -19.83 -12.64 3.34
C GLU A 289 -21.04 -13.46 2.87
N GLU A 290 -21.67 -14.19 3.79
CA GLU A 290 -22.77 -15.11 3.45
C GLU A 290 -23.98 -14.38 2.84
N GLY A 291 -24.29 -13.17 3.34
CA GLY A 291 -25.36 -12.33 2.81
C GLY A 291 -25.11 -11.91 1.37
N LEU A 292 -23.90 -11.41 1.09
CA LEU A 292 -23.48 -10.99 -0.24
C LEU A 292 -23.41 -12.17 -1.22
N ARG A 293 -22.86 -13.30 -0.77
CA ARG A 293 -22.82 -14.57 -1.50
C ARG A 293 -24.20 -15.01 -1.94
N ARG A 294 -25.17 -15.02 -1.01
CA ARG A 294 -26.57 -15.35 -1.31
C ARG A 294 -27.18 -14.36 -2.29
N ALA A 295 -26.90 -13.07 -2.15
CA ALA A 295 -27.39 -12.02 -3.05
C ALA A 295 -26.88 -12.23 -4.49
N LYS A 296 -25.58 -12.45 -4.68
CA LYS A 296 -24.96 -12.70 -6.00
C LYS A 296 -25.45 -14.01 -6.62
N LEU A 297 -25.43 -15.12 -5.87
CA LEU A 297 -25.97 -16.42 -6.34
C LEU A 297 -27.46 -16.39 -6.68
N SER A 298 -28.24 -15.44 -6.13
CA SER A 298 -29.66 -15.29 -6.45
C SER A 298 -29.89 -14.80 -7.89
N TYR A 299 -28.92 -14.10 -8.50
CA TYR A 299 -28.95 -13.69 -9.91
C TYR A 299 -28.50 -14.79 -10.88
N LYS A 300 -28.08 -15.95 -10.38
CA LYS A 300 -27.68 -17.13 -11.17
C LYS A 300 -26.53 -16.77 -12.14
N PRO A 301 -25.30 -16.56 -11.64
CA PRO A 301 -24.15 -16.24 -12.49
C PRO A 301 -23.99 -17.26 -13.62
N ASP A 302 -23.56 -16.78 -14.78
CA ASP A 302 -23.18 -17.63 -15.92
C ASP A 302 -21.81 -18.27 -15.69
N ILE A 303 -20.90 -17.52 -15.08
CA ILE A 303 -19.56 -17.96 -14.73
C ILE A 303 -19.30 -17.56 -13.28
N LEU A 304 -18.87 -18.53 -12.48
CA LEU A 304 -18.20 -18.29 -11.21
C LEU A 304 -16.71 -18.43 -11.47
N LEU A 305 -16.01 -17.31 -11.62
CA LEU A 305 -14.61 -17.29 -12.04
C LEU A 305 -13.71 -17.53 -10.83
N GLU A 306 -13.32 -18.79 -10.63
CA GLU A 306 -12.38 -19.17 -9.58
C GLU A 306 -10.96 -18.66 -9.87
N LYS A 307 -10.33 -18.14 -8.83
CA LYS A 307 -8.96 -17.62 -8.85
C LYS A 307 -8.13 -18.47 -7.89
N ASN A 308 -7.04 -19.06 -8.39
CA ASN A 308 -6.10 -19.80 -7.57
C ASN A 308 -5.06 -18.85 -6.98
N VAL A 309 -4.68 -19.19 -5.76
CA VAL A 309 -3.51 -18.65 -5.08
C VAL A 309 -2.40 -19.68 -5.20
N VAL A 310 -1.23 -19.23 -5.65
CA VAL A 310 -0.01 -20.02 -5.81
C VAL A 310 1.00 -19.55 -4.77
N MET A 311 1.38 -20.45 -3.86
CA MET A 311 2.33 -20.17 -2.77
C MET A 311 3.51 -21.14 -2.86
N GLU A 312 4.68 -20.75 -2.38
CA GLU A 312 5.78 -21.70 -2.15
C GLU A 312 5.31 -22.86 -1.27
N ARG A 313 5.49 -24.10 -1.74
CA ARG A 313 5.17 -25.32 -0.97
C ARG A 313 6.06 -25.47 0.26
N HIS A 314 7.28 -24.94 0.18
CA HIS A 314 8.25 -24.97 1.27
C HIS A 314 8.50 -23.55 1.79
N PRO A 315 8.17 -23.23 3.06
CA PRO A 315 8.32 -21.88 3.59
C PRO A 315 9.80 -21.46 3.61
N LEU A 316 10.10 -20.26 3.09
CA LEU A 316 11.45 -19.65 3.13
C LEU A 316 12.08 -19.64 4.53
N ALA A 317 11.26 -19.67 5.59
CA ALA A 317 11.70 -19.74 6.99
C ALA A 317 12.56 -20.98 7.33
N SER A 318 12.73 -21.92 6.41
CA SER A 318 13.64 -23.05 6.54
C SER A 318 15.01 -22.87 5.85
N PHE A 319 15.28 -21.76 5.14
CA PHE A 319 16.49 -21.62 4.31
C PHE A 319 17.06 -20.19 4.12
N GLU A 320 17.17 -19.38 5.17
CA GLU A 320 18.12 -18.25 5.13
C GLU A 320 19.21 -18.44 6.17
N ASP A 321 20.41 -18.79 5.67
CA ASP A 321 21.65 -18.82 6.43
C ASP A 321 21.93 -17.40 6.97
N GLN A 322 21.47 -17.13 8.20
CA GLN A 322 21.62 -15.83 8.84
C GLN A 322 23.10 -15.44 9.03
N GLU A 323 23.97 -16.44 9.19
CA GLU A 323 25.40 -16.22 9.25
C GLU A 323 25.95 -15.79 7.89
N ARG A 324 25.52 -16.41 6.79
CA ARG A 324 25.84 -15.93 5.43
C ARG A 324 25.39 -14.48 5.24
N ILE A 325 24.13 -14.17 5.55
CA ILE A 325 23.56 -12.83 5.35
C ILE A 325 24.34 -11.80 6.18
N LYS A 326 24.66 -12.12 7.44
CA LYS A 326 25.48 -11.26 8.31
C LYS A 326 26.85 -11.01 7.70
N ASN A 327 27.54 -12.06 7.26
CA ASN A 327 28.87 -11.96 6.67
C ASN A 327 28.87 -11.15 5.36
N GLU A 328 27.90 -11.39 4.47
CA GLU A 328 27.78 -10.63 3.22
C GLU A 328 27.38 -9.16 3.46
N THR A 329 26.55 -8.90 4.47
CA THR A 329 26.23 -7.53 4.89
C THR A 329 27.48 -6.81 5.42
N ARG A 330 28.32 -7.50 6.19
CA ARG A 330 29.61 -6.96 6.66
C ARG A 330 30.58 -6.66 5.52
N ASP A 331 30.69 -7.56 4.56
CA ASP A 331 31.56 -7.34 3.40
C ASP A 331 31.06 -6.19 2.52
N LEU A 332 29.73 -6.06 2.36
CA LEU A 332 29.11 -4.92 1.70
C LEU A 332 29.36 -3.61 2.44
N TRP A 333 29.25 -3.61 3.78
CA TRP A 333 29.57 -2.45 4.61
C TRP A 333 31.02 -1.99 4.39
N ARG A 334 31.97 -2.92 4.50
CA ARG A 334 33.41 -2.66 4.30
C ARG A 334 33.68 -2.06 2.92
N LEU A 335 32.99 -2.54 1.88
CA LEU A 335 33.11 -2.03 0.52
C LEU A 335 32.58 -0.59 0.36
N VAL A 336 31.48 -0.25 1.03
CA VAL A 336 30.77 1.02 0.85
C VAL A 336 31.34 2.14 1.71
N PHE A 337 31.52 1.91 3.02
CA PHE A 337 31.86 2.95 3.99
C PHE A 337 33.37 3.08 4.23
N LYS A 338 34.11 1.97 4.11
CA LYS A 338 35.56 1.90 4.37
C LYS A 338 35.95 2.32 5.80
N ASP A 339 35.06 2.07 6.75
CA ASP A 339 35.33 2.32 8.17
C ASP A 339 36.48 1.44 8.70
N PRO A 340 37.16 1.84 9.79
CA PRO A 340 38.19 1.03 10.41
C PRO A 340 37.67 -0.35 10.84
N GLU A 341 38.46 -1.41 10.63
CA GLU A 341 38.05 -2.78 11.00
C GLU A 341 37.65 -2.94 12.48
N PRO A 342 38.30 -2.30 13.47
CA PRO A 342 37.83 -2.37 14.87
C PRO A 342 36.39 -1.88 15.05
N PHE A 343 35.98 -0.84 14.32
CA PHE A 343 34.61 -0.35 14.35
C PHE A 343 33.64 -1.34 13.69
N ILE A 344 34.01 -1.88 12.52
CA ILE A 344 33.20 -2.89 11.82
C ILE A 344 33.01 -4.13 12.72
N GLU A 345 34.05 -4.59 13.41
CA GLU A 345 33.98 -5.70 14.37
C GLU A 345 33.04 -5.36 15.53
N LEU A 346 33.18 -4.19 16.16
CA LEU A 346 32.30 -3.73 17.22
C LEU A 346 30.84 -3.74 16.76
N TYR A 347 30.57 -3.12 15.61
CA TYR A 347 29.22 -2.99 15.05
C TYR A 347 28.59 -4.36 14.78
N PHE A 348 29.26 -5.24 14.05
CA PHE A 348 28.68 -6.54 13.69
C PHE A 348 28.62 -7.55 14.85
N ASN A 349 29.34 -7.30 15.95
CA ASN A 349 29.27 -8.14 17.14
C ASN A 349 28.26 -7.65 18.18
N ARG A 350 28.10 -6.33 18.33
CA ARG A 350 27.30 -5.74 19.42
C ARG A 350 26.05 -4.98 18.97
N VAL A 351 26.01 -4.50 17.72
CA VAL A 351 24.92 -3.64 17.20
C VAL A 351 24.05 -4.39 16.20
N TYR A 352 24.67 -5.12 15.27
CA TYR A 352 23.95 -5.87 14.24
C TYR A 352 23.02 -6.91 14.86
N THR A 353 21.76 -6.87 14.48
CA THR A 353 20.81 -7.96 14.72
C THR A 353 20.14 -8.38 13.42
N GLY A 354 19.82 -9.67 13.29
CA GLY A 354 19.06 -10.17 12.14
C GLY A 354 17.65 -9.56 12.07
N GLU A 355 17.04 -9.24 13.23
CA GLU A 355 15.69 -8.67 13.30
C GLU A 355 15.61 -7.21 12.83
N SER A 356 16.69 -6.44 13.01
CA SER A 356 16.83 -5.08 12.51
C SER A 356 17.47 -5.00 11.12
N ASN A 357 17.95 -6.12 10.58
CA ASN A 357 18.56 -6.15 9.25
C ASN A 357 17.52 -6.25 8.14
N TYR A 358 17.58 -5.32 7.20
CA TYR A 358 16.81 -5.38 5.97
C TYR A 358 17.78 -5.52 4.82
N THR A 359 17.62 -6.58 4.02
CA THR A 359 18.51 -6.86 2.89
C THR A 359 17.73 -7.00 1.60
N CYS A 360 18.43 -6.74 0.51
CA CYS A 360 18.02 -7.13 -0.82
C CYS A 360 19.02 -8.14 -1.35
N GLN A 361 18.54 -9.32 -1.76
CA GLN A 361 19.38 -10.41 -2.24
C GLN A 361 19.20 -10.63 -3.74
N ILE A 362 20.27 -10.69 -4.54
CA ILE A 362 20.17 -11.06 -5.96
C ILE A 362 21.02 -12.28 -6.21
N ASN A 363 20.43 -13.31 -6.83
CA ASN A 363 21.08 -14.61 -7.07
C ASN A 363 21.65 -15.23 -5.77
N GLY A 364 20.94 -15.06 -4.65
CA GLY A 364 21.34 -15.59 -3.33
C GLY A 364 22.48 -14.83 -2.65
N ARG A 365 22.83 -13.61 -3.10
CA ARG A 365 23.85 -12.74 -2.50
C ARG A 365 23.25 -11.42 -2.03
N VAL A 366 23.63 -10.92 -0.87
CA VAL A 366 23.23 -9.57 -0.39
C VAL A 366 23.87 -8.51 -1.29
N VAL A 367 23.02 -7.67 -1.91
CA VAL A 367 23.46 -6.56 -2.78
C VAL A 367 23.09 -5.18 -2.25
N ALA A 368 22.18 -5.11 -1.27
CA ALA A 368 21.88 -3.91 -0.52
C ALA A 368 21.45 -4.30 0.89
N ALA A 369 21.78 -3.48 1.88
CA ALA A 369 21.43 -3.72 3.26
C ALA A 369 21.27 -2.40 4.03
N LEU A 370 20.48 -2.43 5.09
CA LEU A 370 20.47 -1.41 6.13
C LEU A 370 20.05 -2.00 7.47
N GLN A 371 20.41 -1.32 8.55
CA GLN A 371 19.96 -1.61 9.90
C GLN A 371 18.91 -0.57 10.34
N ALA A 372 17.74 -1.06 10.75
CA ALA A 372 16.68 -0.26 11.36
C ALA A 372 16.76 -0.45 12.88
N LEU A 373 17.66 0.30 13.51
CA LEU A 373 17.98 0.17 14.94
C LEU A 373 16.84 0.77 15.78
N PRO A 374 16.24 0.02 16.71
CA PRO A 374 15.18 0.53 17.57
C PRO A 374 15.76 1.58 18.54
N TYR A 375 15.09 2.72 18.62
CA TYR A 375 15.42 3.80 19.55
C TYR A 375 14.13 4.36 20.16
N THR A 376 14.27 5.09 21.25
CA THR A 376 13.17 5.86 21.83
C THR A 376 13.42 7.33 21.60
N LEU A 377 12.46 8.04 21.01
CA LEU A 377 12.48 9.50 20.99
C LEU A 377 11.72 10.01 22.21
N LEU A 378 12.39 10.77 23.05
CA LEU A 378 11.70 11.63 24.02
C LEU A 378 11.07 12.78 23.23
N TYR A 379 9.75 12.93 23.32
CA TYR A 379 8.98 13.98 22.65
C TYR A 379 8.08 14.66 23.67
N HIS A 380 8.54 15.79 24.21
CA HIS A 380 7.85 16.57 25.25
C HIS A 380 7.45 15.72 26.47
N GLY A 381 8.38 14.92 26.98
CA GLY A 381 8.15 14.06 28.14
C GLY A 381 7.47 12.72 27.82
N ASN A 382 7.08 12.48 26.56
CA ASN A 382 6.55 11.18 26.12
C ASN A 382 7.64 10.37 25.43
N GLU A 383 7.75 9.10 25.77
CA GLU A 383 8.64 8.17 25.07
C GLU A 383 7.93 7.58 23.85
N VAL A 384 8.56 7.71 22.69
CA VAL A 384 7.96 7.43 21.39
C VAL A 384 8.82 6.44 20.62
N LYS A 385 8.21 5.32 20.17
CA LYS A 385 8.87 4.31 19.33
C LYS A 385 9.44 4.96 18.07
N THR A 386 10.76 4.93 17.94
CA THR A 386 11.52 5.56 16.86
C THR A 386 12.56 4.58 16.34
N VAL A 387 13.03 4.78 15.11
CA VAL A 387 14.10 3.97 14.55
C VAL A 387 15.21 4.85 14.00
N TYR A 388 16.46 4.51 14.30
CA TYR A 388 17.61 5.06 13.62
C TYR A 388 18.00 4.17 12.43
N ILE A 389 18.02 4.75 11.23
CA ILE A 389 18.46 4.04 10.02
C ILE A 389 19.97 4.18 9.90
N SER A 390 20.67 3.05 9.96
CA SER A 390 22.12 2.95 9.92
C SER A 390 22.57 2.07 8.75
N GLY A 391 23.74 2.38 8.18
CA GLY A 391 24.41 1.48 7.23
C GLY A 391 23.72 1.29 5.88
N VAL A 392 22.97 2.28 5.39
CA VAL A 392 22.27 2.17 4.09
C VAL A 392 23.27 1.99 2.97
N SER A 393 23.38 0.75 2.50
CA SER A 393 24.41 0.32 1.56
C SER A 393 23.78 -0.34 0.34
N THR A 394 24.34 -0.05 -0.82
CA THR A 394 24.01 -0.73 -2.08
C THR A 394 25.31 -0.95 -2.83
N HIS A 395 25.53 -2.19 -3.26
CA HIS A 395 26.72 -2.60 -3.99
C HIS A 395 26.93 -1.65 -5.18
N PRO A 396 28.15 -1.13 -5.41
CA PRO A 396 28.41 -0.13 -6.45
C PRO A 396 27.84 -0.48 -7.84
N ASP A 397 28.02 -1.73 -8.27
CA ASP A 397 27.52 -2.23 -9.57
C ASP A 397 25.99 -2.32 -9.66
N MET A 398 25.30 -2.26 -8.53
CA MET A 398 23.85 -2.36 -8.40
C MET A 398 23.17 -1.00 -8.22
N ARG A 399 23.94 0.09 -8.14
CA ARG A 399 23.41 1.47 -8.02
C ARG A 399 22.72 1.91 -9.33
N ASN A 400 21.88 2.94 -9.23
CA ASN A 400 21.06 3.46 -10.34
C ASN A 400 20.06 2.45 -10.94
N GLN A 401 19.74 1.39 -10.18
CA GLN A 401 18.73 0.39 -10.54
C GLN A 401 17.51 0.43 -9.59
N ASP A 402 17.34 1.53 -8.85
CA ASP A 402 16.26 1.75 -7.88
C ASP A 402 16.29 0.84 -6.64
N ILE A 403 17.35 0.03 -6.46
CA ILE A 403 17.46 -0.93 -5.34
C ILE A 403 17.41 -0.24 -3.97
N GLY A 404 18.20 0.83 -3.77
CA GLY A 404 18.20 1.58 -2.51
C GLY A 404 16.85 2.23 -2.19
N ASN A 405 16.17 2.79 -3.19
CA ASN A 405 14.83 3.37 -3.00
C ASN A 405 13.81 2.30 -2.58
N ASN A 406 13.84 1.14 -3.24
CA ASN A 406 12.97 0.02 -2.88
C ASN A 406 13.27 -0.53 -1.48
N LEU A 407 14.54 -0.57 -1.07
CA LEU A 407 14.92 -0.97 0.29
C LEU A 407 14.35 0.00 1.34
N MET A 408 14.53 1.31 1.15
CA MET A 408 13.97 2.33 2.06
C MET A 408 12.44 2.25 2.13
N LYS A 409 11.77 2.12 0.98
CA LYS A 409 10.30 1.98 0.89
C LYS A 409 9.78 0.78 1.69
N GLN A 410 10.43 -0.38 1.58
CA GLN A 410 10.09 -1.58 2.35
C GLN A 410 10.25 -1.38 3.84
N VAL A 411 11.36 -0.76 4.25
CA VAL A 411 11.67 -0.49 5.65
C VAL A 411 10.61 0.43 6.24
N HIS A 412 10.33 1.58 5.61
CA HIS A 412 9.29 2.50 6.08
C HIS A 412 7.92 1.83 6.20
N PHE A 413 7.53 1.04 5.21
CA PHE A 413 6.27 0.29 5.24
C PHE A 413 6.23 -0.72 6.40
N ASN A 414 7.32 -1.44 6.64
CA ASN A 414 7.42 -2.39 7.74
C ASN A 414 7.38 -1.67 9.11
N LEU A 415 8.13 -0.57 9.25
CA LEU A 415 8.15 0.27 10.45
C LEU A 415 6.75 0.80 10.82
N TYR A 416 5.96 1.23 9.83
CA TYR A 416 4.58 1.65 10.06
C TYR A 416 3.74 0.56 10.74
N HIS A 417 3.87 -0.69 10.28
CA HIS A 417 3.15 -1.84 10.84
C HIS A 417 3.75 -2.35 12.16
N LYS A 418 4.96 -1.91 12.52
CA LYS A 418 5.55 -2.08 13.85
C LYS A 418 5.18 -0.93 14.81
N GLU A 419 4.25 -0.05 14.41
CA GLU A 419 3.79 1.11 15.18
C GLU A 419 4.91 2.11 15.50
N VAL A 420 5.94 2.16 14.66
CA VAL A 420 6.99 3.18 14.76
C VAL A 420 6.43 4.51 14.29
N ILE A 421 6.72 5.58 15.03
CA ILE A 421 6.15 6.90 14.78
C ILE A 421 7.12 7.76 13.98
N PHE A 422 8.41 7.74 14.33
CA PHE A 422 9.46 8.50 13.66
C PHE A 422 10.61 7.62 13.22
N SER A 423 11.36 8.09 12.22
CA SER A 423 12.66 7.52 11.86
C SER A 423 13.68 8.63 11.68
N ALA A 424 14.89 8.43 12.20
CA ALA A 424 15.99 9.39 12.13
C ALA A 424 17.20 8.78 11.42
N LEU A 425 18.02 9.64 10.82
CA LEU A 425 19.30 9.25 10.21
C LEU A 425 20.25 10.45 10.11
N ILE A 426 21.53 10.15 9.86
CA ILE A 426 22.55 11.14 9.49
C ILE A 426 23.01 10.81 8.06
N PRO A 427 22.79 11.71 7.09
CA PRO A 427 23.32 11.50 5.74
C PRO A 427 24.86 11.60 5.75
N ALA A 428 25.54 10.55 5.27
CA ALA A 428 27.02 10.49 5.27
C ALA A 428 27.70 11.46 4.28
N GLU A 429 26.97 11.93 3.26
CA GLU A 429 27.49 12.78 2.19
C GLU A 429 26.47 13.90 1.84
N PRO A 430 26.90 15.10 1.41
CA PRO A 430 26.00 16.22 1.16
C PRO A 430 24.87 15.95 0.15
N TRP A 431 25.10 15.12 -0.87
CA TRP A 431 24.07 14.79 -1.86
C TRP A 431 22.98 13.86 -1.32
N LEU A 432 23.27 13.13 -0.23
CA LEU A 432 22.31 12.20 0.38
C LEU A 432 21.14 12.93 1.04
N TYR A 433 21.31 14.18 1.49
CA TYR A 433 20.19 15.00 1.98
C TYR A 433 19.06 15.12 0.95
N GLY A 434 19.41 15.39 -0.31
CA GLY A 434 18.45 15.46 -1.41
C GLY A 434 17.85 14.10 -1.79
N TRP A 435 18.56 12.99 -1.53
CA TRP A 435 18.04 11.65 -1.73
C TRP A 435 17.03 11.27 -0.63
N TYR A 436 17.40 11.45 0.64
CA TYR A 436 16.52 11.18 1.79
C TYR A 436 15.32 12.13 1.85
N ALA A 437 15.43 13.38 1.37
CA ALA A 437 14.28 14.26 1.23
C ALA A 437 13.21 13.71 0.27
N LYS A 438 13.62 13.02 -0.81
CA LYS A 438 12.67 12.31 -1.71
C LYS A 438 12.05 11.10 -1.01
N CYS A 439 12.78 10.50 -0.08
CA CYS A 439 12.28 9.51 0.87
C CYS A 439 11.59 10.15 2.09
N GLY A 440 11.10 11.40 2.02
CA GLY A 440 10.23 11.98 3.05
C GLY A 440 10.90 12.44 4.35
N TYR A 441 12.24 12.49 4.41
CA TYR A 441 12.96 13.03 5.57
C TYR A 441 13.06 14.56 5.52
N ALA A 442 13.00 15.20 6.69
CA ALA A 442 13.19 16.64 6.88
C ALA A 442 14.39 16.92 7.79
N GLU A 443 15.07 18.04 7.56
CA GLU A 443 16.23 18.51 8.35
C GLU A 443 15.77 19.13 9.68
N ARG A 444 15.16 18.31 10.54
CA ARG A 444 14.53 18.74 11.80
C ARG A 444 15.09 18.08 13.05
N ILE A 445 16.20 17.37 12.93
CA ILE A 445 16.93 16.78 14.05
C ILE A 445 18.42 17.08 13.90
N THR A 446 19.09 17.46 14.98
CA THR A 446 20.52 17.80 14.98
C THR A 446 21.28 16.79 15.83
N CYS A 447 22.36 16.23 15.31
CA CYS A 447 23.32 15.49 16.11
C CYS A 447 24.21 16.49 16.84
N THR A 448 24.04 16.61 18.16
CA THR A 448 24.81 17.52 19.01
C THR A 448 26.09 16.85 19.52
N PRO A 449 27.11 17.64 19.88
CA PRO A 449 28.30 17.09 20.55
C PRO A 449 27.93 16.35 21.85
N PRO A 450 28.77 15.40 22.27
CA PRO A 450 28.56 14.72 23.54
C PRO A 450 28.53 15.70 24.72
N PRO A 451 27.87 15.35 25.85
CA PRO A 451 27.99 16.16 27.06
C PRO A 451 29.44 16.17 27.55
N GLU A 452 29.83 17.27 28.19
CA GLU A 452 31.16 17.40 28.77
C GLU A 452 31.40 16.29 29.82
N GLY A 453 32.56 15.63 29.75
CA GLY A 453 32.94 14.57 30.67
C GLY A 453 32.31 13.19 30.39
N VAL A 454 31.63 13.01 29.24
CA VAL A 454 30.95 11.75 28.87
C VAL A 454 31.83 10.50 28.98
N GLU A 455 33.14 10.60 28.72
CA GLU A 455 34.10 9.47 28.77
C GLU A 455 34.20 8.82 30.16
N SER A 456 33.82 9.55 31.20
CA SER A 456 33.87 9.12 32.60
C SER A 456 32.50 9.11 33.28
N MET A 457 31.45 9.50 32.56
CA MET A 457 30.10 9.64 33.08
C MET A 457 29.42 8.28 33.18
N SER A 458 28.78 7.99 34.32
CA SER A 458 27.95 6.78 34.47
C SER A 458 26.68 6.86 33.62
N PHE A 459 26.10 5.71 33.26
CA PHE A 459 24.82 5.71 32.52
C PHE A 459 23.71 6.44 33.29
N ALA A 460 23.67 6.35 34.62
CA ALA A 460 22.65 7.04 35.42
C ALA A 460 22.77 8.57 35.33
N GLU A 461 23.98 9.11 35.33
CA GLU A 461 24.24 10.54 35.14
C GLU A 461 23.89 10.97 33.71
N PHE A 462 24.24 10.14 32.72
CA PHE A 462 23.91 10.39 31.32
C PHE A 462 22.39 10.35 31.06
N ASP A 463 21.68 9.37 31.62
CA ASP A 463 20.23 9.23 31.48
C ASP A 463 19.49 10.43 32.09
N ALA A 464 19.94 10.87 33.28
CA ALA A 464 19.43 12.08 33.91
C ALA A 464 19.71 13.34 33.07
N TRP A 465 20.82 13.40 32.34
CA TRP A 465 21.13 14.50 31.42
C TRP A 465 20.25 14.48 30.17
N GLN A 466 20.12 13.34 29.47
CA GLN A 466 19.32 13.27 28.23
C GLN A 466 17.84 13.56 28.51
N ARG A 467 17.30 13.11 29.65
CA ARG A 467 15.89 13.32 30.02
C ARG A 467 15.54 14.76 30.41
N GLN A 468 16.53 15.65 30.58
CA GLN A 468 16.29 17.10 30.73
C GLN A 468 15.96 17.78 29.39
N LYS A 469 16.22 17.09 28.26
CA LYS A 469 15.94 17.62 26.93
C LYS A 469 14.45 17.53 26.61
N MET A 470 13.95 18.52 25.88
CA MET A 470 12.55 18.55 25.44
C MET A 470 12.28 17.53 24.34
N CYS A 471 13.24 17.33 23.44
CA CYS A 471 13.13 16.35 22.37
C CYS A 471 14.50 15.77 22.03
N ILE A 472 14.74 14.50 22.38
CA ILE A 472 16.02 13.83 22.14
C ILE A 472 15.85 12.34 21.84
N LEU A 473 16.67 11.79 20.95
CA LEU A 473 16.79 10.35 20.78
C LEU A 473 17.56 9.74 21.96
N LEU A 474 16.90 8.93 22.77
CA LEU A 474 17.44 8.36 24.00
C LEU A 474 18.34 7.16 23.72
N HIS A 475 19.45 7.07 24.43
CA HIS A 475 20.23 5.83 24.54
C HIS A 475 19.82 5.08 25.80
N ASP A 476 19.69 3.75 25.68
CA ASP A 476 19.61 2.88 26.84
C ASP A 476 21.01 2.51 27.36
N GLU A 477 21.05 1.75 28.46
CA GLU A 477 22.31 1.36 29.10
C GLU A 477 23.21 0.53 28.17
N THR A 478 22.61 -0.32 27.34
CA THR A 478 23.36 -1.19 26.41
C THR A 478 23.96 -0.37 25.28
N GLY A 479 23.17 0.53 24.68
CA GLY A 479 23.61 1.46 23.65
C GLY A 479 24.73 2.36 24.17
N TYR A 480 24.57 2.91 25.38
CA TYR A 480 25.60 3.75 26.02
C TYR A 480 26.91 3.00 26.23
N ASP A 481 26.88 1.75 26.70
CA ASP A 481 28.08 0.93 26.88
C ASP A 481 28.79 0.65 25.55
N ILE A 482 28.05 0.36 24.47
CA ILE A 482 28.62 0.18 23.12
C ILE A 482 29.30 1.46 22.65
N ILE A 483 28.68 2.62 22.87
CA ILE A 483 29.26 3.92 22.49
C ILE A 483 30.52 4.23 23.30
N GLN A 484 30.54 3.90 24.60
CA GLN A 484 31.74 4.05 25.42
C GLN A 484 32.89 3.17 24.91
N GLU A 485 32.59 1.99 24.36
CA GLU A 485 33.59 1.15 23.68
C GLU A 485 34.06 1.79 22.37
N ASP A 486 33.15 2.32 21.54
CA ASP A 486 33.49 3.02 20.29
C ASP A 486 34.39 4.24 20.53
N LEU A 487 34.09 5.05 21.55
CA LEU A 487 34.92 6.19 21.95
C LEU A 487 36.35 5.76 22.33
N ARG A 488 36.52 4.59 22.97
CA ARG A 488 37.86 4.06 23.31
C ARG A 488 38.65 3.57 22.09
N LEU A 489 37.98 3.19 21.00
CA LEU A 489 38.63 2.80 19.75
C LEU A 489 39.24 3.98 19.01
N HIS A 490 38.76 5.21 19.26
CA HIS A 490 39.24 6.45 18.66
C HIS A 490 40.37 7.09 19.50
N LEU A 491 41.62 6.70 19.23
CA LEU A 491 42.81 7.11 20.01
C LEU A 491 43.24 8.58 19.80
N GLU A 492 42.68 9.32 18.84
CA GLU A 492 42.87 10.77 18.72
C GLU A 492 41.52 11.49 18.69
N PRO A 493 41.35 12.60 19.45
CA PRO A 493 40.13 13.39 19.41
C PRO A 493 39.95 13.95 18.00
N SER A 494 39.00 13.42 17.25
CA SER A 494 38.65 13.97 15.96
C SER A 494 38.22 15.43 16.15
N SER A 495 38.91 16.36 15.48
CA SER A 495 38.53 17.77 15.45
C SER A 495 37.11 18.03 14.91
N SER A 496 36.45 17.02 14.31
CA SER A 496 35.03 17.07 13.89
C SER A 496 34.03 16.79 15.03
N ALA A 497 34.46 16.23 16.16
CA ALA A 497 33.57 15.81 17.26
C ALA A 497 32.92 16.97 18.04
N ASN A 498 33.30 18.22 17.75
CA ASN A 498 32.84 19.41 18.47
C ASN A 498 31.83 20.27 17.70
N GLN A 499 31.46 19.91 16.46
CA GLN A 499 30.47 20.66 15.69
C GLN A 499 29.16 19.89 15.54
N PRO A 500 27.99 20.53 15.72
CA PRO A 500 26.72 19.89 15.44
C PRO A 500 26.61 19.44 13.98
N ILE A 501 26.10 18.24 13.75
CA ILE A 501 25.85 17.69 12.41
C ILE A 501 24.34 17.69 12.16
N GLN A 502 23.92 18.22 11.02
CA GLN A 502 22.50 18.23 10.65
C GLN A 502 22.05 16.80 10.32
N GLY A 503 21.19 16.22 11.14
CA GLY A 503 20.51 14.97 10.83
C GLY A 503 19.20 15.21 10.09
N MET A 504 18.49 14.12 9.82
CA MET A 504 17.15 14.18 9.26
C MET A 504 16.18 13.26 9.99
N ILE A 505 14.91 13.66 10.07
CA ILE A 505 13.83 12.90 10.69
C ILE A 505 12.65 12.79 9.74
N ARG A 506 12.01 11.63 9.72
CA ARG A 506 10.83 11.30 8.93
C ARG A 506 9.69 10.90 9.85
N VAL A 507 8.48 11.34 9.52
CA VAL A 507 7.24 10.79 10.08
C VAL A 507 6.95 9.44 9.42
N ILE A 508 6.87 8.39 10.21
CA ILE A 508 6.46 7.04 9.77
C ILE A 508 4.96 6.89 9.91
N ASN A 509 4.38 7.22 11.07
CA ASN A 509 2.93 7.16 11.30
C ASN A 509 2.36 8.56 11.51
N ALA A 510 1.71 9.11 10.48
CA ALA A 510 1.19 10.48 10.49
C ALA A 510 0.08 10.69 11.52
N ARG A 511 -0.83 9.71 11.70
CA ARG A 511 -1.91 9.81 12.68
C ARG A 511 -1.34 9.89 14.10
N ALA A 512 -0.50 8.92 14.48
CA ALA A 512 0.09 8.86 15.81
C ALA A 512 0.97 10.09 16.12
N ALA A 513 1.74 10.57 15.13
CA ALA A 513 2.55 11.78 15.29
C ALA A 513 1.68 13.04 15.51
N LEU A 514 0.56 13.15 14.79
CA LEU A 514 -0.39 14.24 14.97
C LEU A 514 -1.13 14.15 16.30
N GLU A 515 -1.49 12.95 16.77
CA GLU A 515 -2.10 12.74 18.09
C GLU A 515 -1.16 13.21 19.21
N LEU A 516 0.13 12.84 19.13
CA LEU A 516 1.17 13.36 20.04
C LEU A 516 1.27 14.88 19.98
N TYR A 517 1.22 15.48 18.79
CA TYR A 517 1.26 16.93 18.63
C TYR A 517 0.03 17.61 19.24
N ALA A 518 -1.17 17.13 18.94
CA ALA A 518 -2.44 17.69 19.39
C ALA A 518 -2.54 17.67 20.91
N ALA A 519 -2.13 16.58 21.56
CA ALA A 519 -2.10 16.47 23.02
C ALA A 519 -1.29 17.59 23.70
N HIS A 520 -0.21 18.06 23.07
CA HIS A 520 0.62 19.17 23.58
C HIS A 520 0.13 20.55 23.14
N HIS A 521 -0.76 20.63 22.15
CA HIS A 521 -1.27 21.89 21.59
C HIS A 521 -2.80 21.86 21.52
N PRO A 522 -3.52 21.73 22.66
CA PRO A 522 -4.97 21.53 22.68
C PRO A 522 -5.78 22.69 22.07
N SER A 523 -5.19 23.88 21.98
CA SER A 523 -5.77 25.05 21.30
C SER A 523 -5.64 25.02 19.79
N THR A 524 -4.86 24.10 19.21
CA THR A 524 -4.73 23.97 17.75
C THR A 524 -6.02 23.40 17.17
N ALA A 525 -6.66 24.20 16.32
CA ALA A 525 -7.74 23.74 15.45
C ALA A 525 -7.30 23.89 14.01
N CYS A 526 -7.10 22.78 13.30
CA CYS A 526 -6.74 22.85 11.88
C CYS A 526 -7.14 21.58 11.13
N LEU A 527 -7.21 21.74 9.80
CA LEU A 527 -7.53 20.69 8.87
C LEU A 527 -6.37 20.50 7.91
N LEU A 528 -5.73 19.34 8.00
CA LEU A 528 -4.55 19.00 7.21
C LEU A 528 -4.91 17.92 6.19
N ARG A 529 -4.26 17.99 5.02
CA ARG A 529 -4.28 16.95 4.01
C ARG A 529 -2.85 16.49 3.76
N VAL A 530 -2.49 15.31 4.24
CA VAL A 530 -1.19 14.71 3.92
C VAL A 530 -1.28 14.03 2.55
N THR A 531 -0.29 14.28 1.70
CA THR A 531 -0.23 13.81 0.31
C THR A 531 1.16 13.32 -0.08
N ASP A 532 1.19 12.51 -1.13
CA ASP A 532 2.42 12.04 -1.80
C ASP A 532 3.40 11.25 -0.93
N ASP A 533 2.95 10.66 0.19
CA ASP A 533 3.71 9.60 0.85
C ASP A 533 3.59 8.31 0.02
N ARG A 534 4.62 8.04 -0.80
CA ARG A 534 4.69 6.86 -1.67
C ARG A 534 5.11 5.59 -0.95
N ASP A 535 5.83 5.75 0.16
CA ASP A 535 6.33 4.61 0.93
C ASP A 535 5.24 4.06 1.84
N ILE A 536 4.45 4.97 2.43
CA ILE A 536 3.35 4.64 3.34
C ILE A 536 2.06 5.32 2.85
N PRO A 537 1.35 4.72 1.87
CA PRO A 537 0.13 5.30 1.34
C PRO A 537 -0.97 5.54 2.39
N LEU A 538 -0.93 4.83 3.52
CA LEU A 538 -1.84 4.99 4.66
C LEU A 538 -1.76 6.38 5.30
N ASN A 539 -0.60 7.06 5.22
CA ASN A 539 -0.46 8.45 5.69
C ASN A 539 -1.22 9.46 4.81
N ASN A 540 -1.60 9.10 3.58
CA ASN A 540 -2.30 10.01 2.68
C ASN A 540 -3.80 10.11 3.04
N ALA A 541 -4.12 10.81 4.12
CA ALA A 541 -5.50 11.07 4.60
C ALA A 541 -5.75 12.56 4.89
N TYR A 542 -6.98 12.92 5.24
CA TYR A 542 -7.30 14.19 5.89
C TYR A 542 -7.22 13.98 7.40
N TYR A 543 -6.72 14.99 8.12
CA TYR A 543 -6.59 14.97 9.56
C TYR A 543 -7.22 16.25 10.11
N ILE A 544 -8.28 16.07 10.90
CA ILE A 544 -8.94 17.14 11.64
C ILE A 544 -8.31 17.15 13.03
N ILE A 545 -7.69 18.27 13.39
CA ILE A 545 -7.14 18.49 14.73
C ILE A 545 -8.04 19.47 15.44
N SER A 546 -8.55 19.10 16.61
CA SER A 546 -9.39 19.96 17.44
C SER A 546 -9.38 19.47 18.88
N GLU A 547 -9.32 20.40 19.84
CA GLU A 547 -9.45 20.11 21.29
C GLU A 547 -8.44 19.05 21.79
N GLY A 548 -7.23 19.02 21.21
CA GLY A 548 -6.19 18.05 21.56
C GLY A 548 -6.38 16.65 20.99
N HIS A 549 -7.40 16.45 20.14
CA HIS A 549 -7.68 15.19 19.47
C HIS A 549 -7.43 15.28 17.97
N VAL A 550 -7.24 14.12 17.34
CA VAL A 550 -7.07 13.98 15.90
C VAL A 550 -8.08 12.98 15.37
N GLN A 551 -8.88 13.41 14.39
CA GLN A 551 -9.71 12.53 13.60
C GLN A 551 -9.08 12.38 12.21
N GLN A 552 -8.79 11.14 11.83
CA GLN A 552 -8.42 10.80 10.46
C GLN A 552 -9.69 10.55 9.64
N THR A 553 -9.78 11.13 8.46
CA THR A 553 -10.90 10.94 7.54
C THR A 553 -10.42 10.94 6.09
N ASP A 554 -11.20 10.33 5.21
CA ASP A 554 -11.02 10.43 3.76
C ASP A 554 -12.03 11.40 3.13
N GLU A 555 -12.89 12.03 3.93
CA GLU A 555 -13.82 13.05 3.46
C GLU A 555 -13.04 14.23 2.86
N PRO A 556 -13.34 14.62 1.61
CA PRO A 556 -12.61 15.69 0.96
C PRO A 556 -13.02 17.05 1.50
N PHE A 557 -12.06 17.78 2.06
CA PHE A 557 -12.22 19.18 2.42
C PHE A 557 -11.43 20.07 1.46
N ALA A 558 -12.11 21.03 0.84
CA ALA A 558 -11.52 21.90 -0.18
C ALA A 558 -10.49 22.89 0.40
N ASP A 559 -10.68 23.28 1.66
CA ASP A 559 -9.90 24.25 2.42
C ASP A 559 -8.76 23.62 3.26
N ALA A 560 -8.57 22.31 3.19
CA ALA A 560 -7.51 21.61 3.91
C ALA A 560 -6.11 22.09 3.49
N LYS A 561 -5.25 22.37 4.48
CA LYS A 561 -3.83 22.69 4.26
C LYS A 561 -3.09 21.43 3.81
N ARG A 562 -2.57 21.44 2.57
CA ARG A 562 -1.85 20.30 1.99
C ARG A 562 -0.39 20.27 2.44
N LEU A 563 0.07 19.10 2.88
CA LEU A 563 1.44 18.84 3.30
C LEU A 563 1.95 17.54 2.69
N THR A 564 3.20 17.50 2.25
CA THR A 564 3.94 16.25 2.05
C THR A 564 4.34 15.66 3.40
N ILE A 565 4.79 14.39 3.45
CA ILE A 565 5.25 13.79 4.71
C ILE A 565 6.46 14.53 5.33
N GLY A 566 7.36 15.06 4.49
CA GLY A 566 8.48 15.89 4.95
C GLY A 566 8.00 17.23 5.51
N GLN A 567 7.04 17.89 4.84
CA GLN A 567 6.42 19.13 5.35
C GLN A 567 5.58 18.89 6.62
N LEU A 568 5.05 17.68 6.81
CA LEU A 568 4.43 17.29 8.07
C LEU A 568 5.47 17.21 9.18
N ALA A 569 6.65 16.64 8.92
CA ALA A 569 7.77 16.70 9.87
C ALA A 569 8.15 18.16 10.17
N ASP A 570 8.26 19.04 9.17
CA ASP A 570 8.49 20.48 9.40
C ASP A 570 7.42 21.11 10.29
N PHE A 571 6.15 20.79 10.06
CA PHE A 571 5.03 21.27 10.89
C PHE A 571 5.15 20.77 12.34
N LEU A 572 5.44 19.48 12.51
CA LEU A 572 5.53 18.84 13.82
C LEU A 572 6.73 19.33 14.62
N PHE A 573 7.83 19.69 13.96
CA PHE A 573 9.09 20.07 14.62
C PHE A 573 9.44 21.56 14.44
N ALA A 574 8.50 22.40 13.98
CA ALA A 574 8.75 23.82 13.67
C ALA A 574 9.39 24.60 14.83
N ASP A 575 8.84 24.43 16.03
CA ASP A 575 9.27 25.12 17.26
C ASP A 575 10.15 24.23 18.16
N LYS A 576 10.67 23.12 17.61
CA LYS A 576 11.36 22.08 18.39
C LYS A 576 12.81 21.99 17.98
N GLN A 577 13.70 21.96 18.98
CA GLN A 577 15.08 21.53 18.80
C GLN A 577 15.12 20.02 19.08
N ALA A 578 14.81 19.20 18.08
CA ALA A 578 15.01 17.76 18.23
C ALA A 578 16.50 17.45 18.14
N GLU A 579 17.00 16.70 19.11
CA GLU A 579 18.41 16.37 19.24
C GLU A 579 18.62 14.85 19.12
N MET A 580 19.80 14.47 18.68
CA MET A 580 20.42 13.18 18.96
C MET A 580 21.87 13.45 19.29
N ASN A 581 22.57 12.51 19.90
CA ASN A 581 24.01 12.62 20.14
C ASN A 581 24.60 11.22 20.15
N LEU A 582 25.93 11.13 20.23
CA LEU A 582 26.59 9.84 20.48
C LEU A 582 26.17 8.73 19.50
N MET A 583 25.81 9.11 18.27
CA MET A 583 25.51 8.13 17.24
C MET A 583 26.82 7.48 16.83
N LEU A 584 26.82 6.15 16.71
CA LEU A 584 28.00 5.40 16.24
C LEU A 584 28.49 5.97 14.91
N ASN A 585 29.82 6.04 14.79
CA ASN A 585 30.54 6.82 13.79
C ASN A 585 30.12 6.56 12.34
#